data_AF-A0ABD2ESB8-F1
#
_entry.id   AF-A0ABD2ESB8-F1
#
_cell.length_a   1.000
_cell.length_b   1.000
_cell.length_c   1.000
_cell.angle_alpha   90.00
_cell.angle_beta   90.00
_cell.angle_gamma   90.00
#
_symmetry.space_group_name_H-M   'P 1'
#
loop_
_entity.id
_entity.type
_entity.pdbx_description
1 polymer ?
#
loop_
_entity_poly.entity_id
_entity_poly.type
_entity_poly.pdbx_seq_one_letter_code
_entity_poly.pdbx_strand_id
1 'polypeptide(L)'
;MGDLWLLLLLPLSLAAFHGVKGCLECDPKFIDDVGALLSKLIPPEVPSQTQLLERQSKEMIRLSYKVSHSDKMLRVLAVQKVVKLRTWLKNEFYKLSNETWKGVFILQGKLLKIRQNLESKLKELLKNFSEVAVVEGPILDCWTCLRMTTRCLKGEYCGDEDSRKAENREIALFLILLATATILGSALLLFHICVSHRGKMKAIRRSLKEYLKNKLEDLLGMIDEKKRDFRPRK
;
A
#
# COMPACT_ATOMS: atom_id res chain seq x y z
N MET A 1 26.48 -1.72 -12.31
CA MET A 1 25.11 -1.99 -12.79
C MET A 1 24.19 -2.24 -11.59
N GLY A 2 23.89 -1.20 -10.81
CA GLY A 2 23.05 -1.30 -9.59
C GLY A 2 22.06 -0.14 -9.45
N ASP A 3 22.42 1.04 -9.98
CA ASP A 3 21.58 2.24 -9.87
C ASP A 3 20.42 2.31 -10.87
N LEU A 4 20.42 1.48 -11.92
CA LEU A 4 19.35 1.51 -12.94
C LEU A 4 18.05 0.87 -12.44
N TRP A 5 18.12 -0.02 -11.42
CA TRP A 5 16.93 -0.67 -10.87
C TRP A 5 16.14 0.20 -9.89
N LEU A 6 16.78 1.16 -9.21
CA LEU A 6 16.12 2.08 -8.29
C LEU A 6 15.29 3.15 -9.03
N LEU A 7 15.67 3.50 -10.25
CA LEU A 7 14.96 4.47 -11.09
C LEU A 7 13.68 3.92 -11.73
N LEU A 8 13.54 2.59 -11.84
CA LEU A 8 12.35 1.93 -12.41
C LEU A 8 11.20 1.75 -11.40
N LEU A 9 11.46 1.91 -10.10
CA LEU A 9 10.43 1.82 -9.05
C LEU A 9 9.84 3.17 -8.64
N LEU A 10 10.48 4.29 -9.01
CA LEU A 10 9.96 5.63 -8.74
C LEU A 10 8.70 6.05 -9.54
N PRO A 11 8.45 5.60 -10.79
CA PRO A 11 7.28 6.07 -11.54
C PRO A 11 5.96 5.45 -11.07
N LEU A 12 6.01 4.26 -10.44
CA LEU A 12 4.80 3.56 -9.98
C LEU A 12 4.18 4.16 -8.72
N SER A 13 4.96 4.88 -7.89
CA SER A 13 4.46 5.53 -6.67
C SER A 13 3.78 6.88 -6.95
N LEU A 14 4.08 7.53 -8.08
CA LEU A 14 3.49 8.83 -8.45
C LEU A 14 2.11 8.70 -9.11
N ALA A 15 1.82 7.58 -9.75
CA ALA A 15 0.50 7.34 -10.37
C ALA A 15 -0.61 7.03 -9.33
N ALA A 16 -0.27 6.69 -8.09
CA ALA A 16 -1.24 6.34 -7.05
C ALA A 16 -1.90 7.57 -6.38
N PHE A 17 -1.41 8.78 -6.62
CA PHE A 17 -2.07 10.02 -6.17
C PHE A 17 -3.13 10.48 -7.18
N HIS A 18 -4.00 9.56 -7.61
CA HIS A 18 -5.30 9.99 -8.12
C HIS A 18 -5.97 10.70 -6.94
N GLY A 19 -6.16 12.02 -7.05
CA GLY A 19 -6.68 12.86 -5.97
C GLY A 19 -7.87 12.17 -5.32
N VAL A 20 -7.71 11.82 -4.05
CA VAL A 20 -8.70 11.09 -3.27
C VAL A 20 -9.99 11.89 -3.30
N LYS A 21 -11.01 11.38 -4.00
CA LYS A 21 -12.33 12.02 -4.04
C LYS A 21 -13.05 11.77 -2.73
N GLY A 22 -13.91 12.72 -2.36
CA GLY A 22 -14.82 12.58 -1.23
C GLY A 22 -16.20 12.15 -1.71
N CYS A 23 -17.01 11.62 -0.79
CA CYS A 23 -18.33 11.07 -1.12
C CYS A 23 -19.25 12.07 -1.83
N LEU A 24 -19.14 13.36 -1.50
CA LEU A 24 -19.93 14.43 -2.12
C LEU A 24 -19.42 14.82 -3.51
N GLU A 25 -18.12 14.68 -3.76
CA GLU A 25 -17.52 14.94 -5.07
C GLU A 25 -17.92 13.88 -6.11
N CYS A 26 -18.35 12.72 -5.63
CA CYS A 26 -18.88 11.64 -6.46
C CYS A 26 -20.33 11.86 -6.91
N ASP A 27 -21.03 12.87 -6.40
CA ASP A 27 -22.37 13.25 -6.86
C ASP A 27 -22.25 14.48 -7.79
N PRO A 28 -22.32 14.34 -9.13
CA PRO A 28 -22.19 15.49 -10.03
C PRO A 28 -23.21 16.59 -9.75
N LYS A 29 -24.43 16.22 -9.34
CA LYS A 29 -25.46 17.19 -8.97
C LYS A 29 -25.07 18.00 -7.73
N PHE A 30 -24.28 17.45 -6.82
CA PHE A 30 -23.76 18.22 -5.69
C PHE A 30 -22.86 19.36 -6.16
N ILE A 31 -21.98 19.10 -7.13
CA ILE A 31 -21.09 20.10 -7.73
C ILE A 31 -21.92 21.19 -8.42
N ASP A 32 -22.90 20.79 -9.24
CA ASP A 32 -23.81 21.71 -9.93
C ASP A 32 -24.62 22.56 -8.96
N ASP A 33 -25.19 21.93 -7.93
CA ASP A 33 -25.98 22.59 -6.89
C ASP A 33 -25.13 23.62 -6.12
N VAL A 34 -23.90 23.28 -5.73
CA VAL A 34 -22.99 24.21 -5.04
C VAL A 34 -22.72 25.44 -5.92
N GLY A 35 -22.40 25.24 -7.20
CA GLY A 35 -22.15 26.34 -8.12
C GLY A 35 -23.37 27.25 -8.28
N ALA A 36 -24.54 26.66 -8.55
CA ALA A 36 -25.78 27.40 -8.77
C ALA A 36 -26.30 28.10 -7.51
N LEU A 37 -26.06 27.54 -6.32
CA LEU A 37 -26.46 28.16 -5.06
C LEU A 37 -25.52 29.30 -4.67
N LEU A 38 -24.21 29.13 -4.84
CA LEU A 38 -23.24 30.19 -4.59
C LEU A 38 -23.48 31.41 -5.50
N SER A 39 -23.79 31.18 -6.78
CA SER A 39 -24.07 32.27 -7.73
C SER A 39 -25.32 33.07 -7.37
N LYS A 40 -26.30 32.46 -6.67
CA LYS A 40 -27.49 33.15 -6.16
C LYS A 40 -27.21 33.96 -4.90
N LEU A 41 -26.21 33.57 -4.11
CA LEU A 41 -25.86 34.25 -2.86
C LEU A 41 -25.02 35.50 -3.08
N ILE A 42 -24.21 35.55 -4.13
CA ILE A 42 -23.25 36.64 -4.38
C ILE A 42 -23.79 37.57 -5.48
N PRO A 43 -24.11 38.84 -5.18
CA PRO A 43 -24.58 39.79 -6.19
C PRO A 43 -23.55 40.01 -7.32
N PRO A 44 -24.00 40.26 -8.57
CA PRO A 44 -23.12 40.47 -9.71
C PRO A 44 -22.27 41.74 -9.63
N GLU A 45 -22.66 42.70 -8.79
CA GLU A 45 -21.95 43.96 -8.59
C GLU A 45 -20.67 43.82 -7.74
N VAL A 46 -20.44 42.63 -7.15
CA VAL A 46 -19.26 42.38 -6.32
C VAL A 46 -18.00 42.32 -7.20
N PRO A 47 -16.96 43.12 -6.92
CA PRO A 47 -15.69 43.03 -7.65
C PRO A 47 -15.10 41.62 -7.58
N SER A 48 -14.58 41.13 -8.71
CA SER A 48 -14.00 39.79 -8.82
C SER A 48 -14.95 38.65 -8.41
N GLN A 49 -16.26 38.82 -8.63
CA GLN A 49 -17.30 37.83 -8.31
C GLN A 49 -16.96 36.42 -8.80
N THR A 50 -16.48 36.29 -10.04
CA THR A 50 -16.14 35.01 -10.67
C THR A 50 -15.06 34.26 -9.90
N GLN A 51 -13.98 34.96 -9.53
CA GLN A 51 -12.89 34.41 -8.72
C GLN A 51 -13.36 34.00 -7.32
N LEU A 52 -14.24 34.80 -6.71
CA LEU A 52 -14.84 34.49 -5.41
C LEU A 52 -15.70 33.23 -5.48
N LEU A 53 -16.56 33.11 -6.50
CA LEU A 53 -17.43 31.95 -6.72
C LEU A 53 -16.60 30.69 -6.95
N GLU A 54 -15.60 30.76 -7.83
CA GLU A 54 -14.71 29.63 -8.12
C GLU A 54 -14.00 29.16 -6.84
N ARG A 55 -13.46 30.10 -6.05
CA ARG A 55 -12.78 29.78 -4.80
C ARG A 55 -13.73 29.11 -3.80
N GLN A 56 -14.92 29.68 -3.57
CA GLN A 56 -15.87 29.12 -2.61
C GLN A 56 -16.41 27.75 -3.06
N SER A 57 -16.66 27.58 -4.35
CA SER A 57 -17.07 26.29 -4.93
C SER A 57 -16.00 25.23 -4.69
N LYS A 58 -14.75 25.53 -5.05
CA LYS A 58 -13.59 24.64 -4.86
C LYS A 58 -13.36 24.30 -3.39
N GLU A 59 -13.50 25.26 -2.48
CA GLU A 59 -13.35 25.06 -1.04
C GLU A 59 -14.46 24.19 -0.43
N MET A 60 -15.68 24.25 -0.97
CA MET A 60 -16.80 23.42 -0.55
C MET A 60 -16.69 22.00 -1.11
N ILE A 61 -16.27 21.86 -2.36
CA ILE A 61 -16.12 20.57 -3.04
C ILE A 61 -14.99 19.76 -2.39
N ARG A 62 -13.81 20.38 -2.17
CA ARG A 62 -12.59 19.73 -1.63
C ARG A 62 -12.64 19.35 -0.15
N LEU A 63 -13.83 19.19 0.43
CA LEU A 63 -14.00 18.72 1.81
C LEU A 63 -13.42 17.31 2.04
N SER A 64 -13.31 16.53 0.96
CA SER A 64 -12.69 15.20 0.92
C SER A 64 -11.32 15.10 1.57
N TYR A 65 -10.44 16.10 1.36
CA TYR A 65 -9.06 16.05 1.84
C TYR A 65 -8.95 16.10 3.36
N LYS A 66 -9.98 16.61 4.05
CA LYS A 66 -9.97 16.77 5.51
C LYS A 66 -10.62 15.62 6.25
N VAL A 67 -11.56 14.94 5.60
CA VAL A 67 -12.18 13.74 6.16
C VAL A 67 -11.24 12.60 5.85
N SER A 68 -10.48 12.16 6.86
CA SER A 68 -9.53 11.07 6.67
C SER A 68 -10.26 9.81 6.23
N HIS A 69 -10.11 9.49 4.95
CA HIS A 69 -10.51 8.23 4.37
C HIS A 69 -9.36 7.19 4.43
N SER A 70 -8.26 7.50 5.13
CA SER A 70 -7.10 6.60 5.26
C SER A 70 -7.47 5.27 5.91
N ASP A 71 -8.48 5.31 6.78
CA ASP A 71 -9.15 4.13 7.26
C ASP A 71 -10.07 3.60 6.15
N LYS A 72 -9.83 2.36 5.71
CA LYS A 72 -10.66 1.68 4.71
C LYS A 72 -12.13 1.67 5.15
N MET A 73 -12.37 1.69 6.47
CA MET A 73 -13.69 1.75 7.09
C MET A 73 -14.42 3.09 6.90
N LEU A 74 -13.74 4.16 6.48
CA LEU A 74 -14.37 5.46 6.24
C LEU A 74 -14.46 5.79 4.75
N ARG A 75 -14.30 4.80 3.86
CA ARG A 75 -14.28 4.99 2.40
C ARG A 75 -15.65 4.84 1.75
N VAL A 76 -16.56 4.09 2.36
CA VAL A 76 -17.87 3.79 1.76
C VAL A 76 -19.01 4.49 2.50
N LEU A 77 -20.05 4.84 1.76
CA LEU A 77 -21.26 5.43 2.30
C LEU A 77 -22.49 5.03 1.49
N ALA A 78 -23.62 4.78 2.12
CA ALA A 78 -24.87 4.56 1.40
C ALA A 78 -25.22 5.79 0.53
N VAL A 79 -25.61 5.56 -0.72
CA VAL A 79 -25.98 6.62 -1.68
C VAL A 79 -27.06 7.54 -1.11
N GLN A 80 -28.03 6.97 -0.37
CA GLN A 80 -29.07 7.76 0.29
C GLN A 80 -28.53 8.77 1.31
N LYS A 81 -27.43 8.46 2.01
CA LYS A 81 -26.82 9.38 2.98
C LYS A 81 -26.12 10.55 2.28
N VAL A 82 -25.51 10.29 1.11
CA VAL A 82 -24.95 11.34 0.24
C VAL A 82 -26.05 12.29 -0.22
N VAL A 83 -27.19 11.76 -0.67
CA VAL A 83 -28.36 12.56 -1.07
C VAL A 83 -28.91 13.39 0.10
N LYS A 84 -28.94 12.82 1.32
CA LYS A 84 -29.35 13.56 2.53
C LYS A 84 -28.40 14.71 2.84
N LEU A 85 -27.08 14.53 2.73
CA LEU A 85 -26.10 15.60 2.91
C LEU A 85 -26.27 16.72 1.87
N ARG A 86 -26.44 16.37 0.59
CA ARG A 86 -26.73 17.35 -0.47
C ARG A 86 -27.99 18.15 -0.17
N THR A 87 -29.05 17.49 0.28
CA THR A 87 -30.33 18.13 0.64
C THR A 87 -30.17 19.04 1.85
N TRP A 88 -29.41 18.61 2.87
CA TRP A 88 -29.08 19.46 4.01
C TRP A 88 -28.31 20.71 3.58
N LEU A 89 -27.31 20.57 2.70
CA LEU A 89 -26.55 21.71 2.19
C LEU A 89 -27.45 22.71 1.45
N LYS A 90 -28.35 22.21 0.59
CA LYS A 90 -29.37 23.05 -0.08
C LYS A 90 -30.15 23.90 0.90
N ASN A 91 -30.60 23.29 2.00
CA ASN A 91 -31.38 23.99 3.02
C ASN A 91 -30.56 25.06 3.74
N GLU A 92 -29.28 24.81 4.01
CA GLU A 92 -28.39 25.82 4.61
C GLU A 92 -28.15 27.00 3.67
N PHE A 93 -27.96 26.75 2.37
CA PHE A 93 -27.86 27.81 1.37
C PHE A 93 -29.17 28.58 1.19
N TYR A 94 -30.31 27.90 1.25
CA TYR A 94 -31.62 28.55 1.20
C TYR A 94 -31.86 29.48 2.39
N LYS A 95 -31.44 29.07 3.60
CA LYS A 95 -31.47 29.96 4.77
C LYS A 95 -30.62 31.21 4.53
N LEU A 96 -29.40 31.03 4.01
CA LEU A 96 -28.51 32.16 3.69
C LEU A 96 -29.09 33.09 2.62
N SER A 97 -29.77 32.56 1.60
CA SER A 97 -30.35 33.39 0.53
C SER A 97 -31.51 34.25 1.00
N ASN A 98 -32.19 33.84 2.07
CA ASN A 98 -33.29 34.60 2.67
C ASN A 98 -32.80 35.69 3.63
N GLU A 99 -31.51 35.69 3.98
CA GLU A 99 -30.93 36.74 4.81
C GLU A 99 -30.53 37.96 3.98
N THR A 100 -30.57 39.14 4.61
CA THR A 100 -30.07 40.36 3.96
C THR A 100 -28.57 40.25 3.69
N TRP A 101 -28.17 40.71 2.50
CA TRP A 101 -26.75 40.76 2.11
C TRP A 101 -25.99 41.73 3.03
N LYS A 102 -24.91 41.24 3.63
CA LYS A 102 -24.07 41.99 4.60
C LYS A 102 -22.62 42.14 4.14
N GLY A 103 -22.37 41.92 2.85
CA GLY A 103 -21.02 41.98 2.26
C GLY A 103 -20.26 40.65 2.25
N VAL A 104 -19.16 40.65 1.50
CA VAL A 104 -18.37 39.45 1.18
C VAL A 104 -17.77 38.79 2.41
N PHE A 105 -17.19 39.56 3.34
CA PHE A 105 -16.56 39.02 4.54
C PHE A 105 -17.54 38.26 5.44
N ILE A 106 -18.75 38.82 5.64
CA ILE A 106 -19.79 38.18 6.44
C ILE A 106 -20.27 36.88 5.76
N LEU A 107 -20.45 36.89 4.44
CA LEU A 107 -20.80 35.69 3.69
C LEU A 107 -19.72 34.61 3.84
N GLN A 108 -18.44 34.95 3.64
CA GLN A 108 -17.33 34.00 3.76
C GLN A 108 -17.28 33.35 5.14
N GLY A 109 -17.49 34.12 6.22
CA GLY A 109 -17.58 33.58 7.57
C GLY A 109 -18.73 32.58 7.75
N LYS A 110 -19.90 32.84 7.15
CA LYS A 110 -21.03 31.91 7.18
C LYS A 110 -20.78 30.66 6.36
N LEU A 111 -20.21 30.80 5.15
CA LEU A 111 -19.84 29.67 4.30
C LEU A 111 -18.79 28.79 4.98
N LEU A 112 -17.83 29.39 5.69
CA LEU A 112 -16.85 28.65 6.49
C LEU A 112 -17.54 27.78 7.56
N LYS A 113 -18.52 28.34 8.28
CA LYS A 113 -19.30 27.61 9.29
C LYS A 113 -20.11 26.46 8.67
N ILE A 114 -20.76 26.69 7.53
CA ILE A 114 -21.49 25.64 6.79
C ILE A 114 -20.52 24.53 6.38
N ARG A 115 -19.34 24.89 5.86
CA ARG A 115 -18.31 23.93 5.45
C ARG A 115 -17.84 23.06 6.63
N GLN A 116 -17.55 23.67 7.78
CA GLN A 116 -17.16 22.93 8.99
C GLN A 116 -18.26 21.99 9.49
N ASN A 117 -19.52 22.42 9.43
CA ASN A 117 -20.68 21.59 9.76
C ASN A 117 -20.88 20.43 8.77
N LEU A 118 -20.62 20.67 7.48
CA LEU A 118 -20.69 19.64 6.46
C LEU A 118 -19.59 18.59 6.67
N GLU A 119 -18.37 19.04 6.98
CA GLU A 119 -17.22 18.19 7.31
C GLU A 119 -17.52 17.30 8.52
N SER A 120 -18.03 17.87 9.62
CA SER A 120 -18.36 17.11 10.83
C SER A 120 -19.47 16.09 10.59
N LYS A 121 -20.53 16.48 9.88
CA LYS A 121 -21.63 15.57 9.50
C LYS A 121 -21.16 14.43 8.60
N LEU A 122 -20.29 14.72 7.63
CA LEU A 122 -19.74 13.69 6.76
C LEU A 122 -18.88 12.70 7.56
N LYS A 123 -18.01 13.19 8.44
CA LYS A 123 -17.18 12.37 9.32
C LYS A 123 -18.04 11.46 10.23
N GLU A 124 -19.07 12.02 10.85
CA GLU A 124 -19.99 11.27 11.71
C GLU A 124 -20.77 10.21 10.92
N LEU A 125 -21.27 10.55 9.73
CA LEU A 125 -21.99 9.60 8.89
C LEU A 125 -21.12 8.44 8.43
N LEU A 126 -19.87 8.71 8.06
CA LEU A 126 -18.92 7.67 7.67
C LEU A 126 -18.61 6.74 8.85
N LYS A 127 -18.37 7.31 10.03
CA LYS A 127 -18.14 6.51 11.24
C LYS A 127 -19.36 5.67 11.62
N ASN A 128 -20.55 6.25 11.64
CA ASN A 128 -21.76 5.53 11.98
C ASN A 128 -22.10 4.46 10.93
N PHE A 129 -21.75 4.71 9.66
CA PHE A 129 -21.95 3.73 8.59
C PHE A 129 -20.94 2.59 8.66
N SER A 130 -19.71 2.86 9.11
CA SER A 130 -18.68 1.84 9.29
C SER A 130 -18.97 0.86 10.41
N GLU A 131 -19.73 1.29 11.43
CA GLU A 131 -20.14 0.46 12.55
C GLU A 131 -21.31 -0.50 12.21
N VAL A 132 -21.93 -0.37 11.02
CA VAL A 132 -23.08 -1.19 10.61
C VAL A 132 -22.64 -2.36 9.74
N ALA A 133 -22.91 -3.59 10.20
CA ALA A 133 -22.50 -4.84 9.52
C ALA A 133 -23.40 -5.24 8.33
N VAL A 134 -24.61 -4.70 8.22
CA VAL A 134 -25.56 -5.06 7.14
C VAL A 134 -26.14 -3.79 6.55
N VAL A 135 -25.95 -3.61 5.25
CA VAL A 135 -26.44 -2.44 4.53
C VAL A 135 -27.50 -2.86 3.51
N GLU A 136 -28.68 -2.26 3.64
CA GLU A 136 -29.71 -2.34 2.61
C GLU A 136 -29.53 -1.23 1.58
N GLY A 137 -29.38 -1.62 0.31
CA GLY A 137 -29.36 -0.70 -0.82
C GLY A 137 -27.96 -0.38 -1.40
N PRO A 138 -27.89 0.54 -2.37
CA PRO A 138 -26.67 0.84 -3.10
C PRO A 138 -25.67 1.61 -2.23
N ILE A 139 -24.43 1.15 -2.25
CA ILE A 139 -23.29 1.74 -1.55
C ILE A 139 -22.45 2.52 -2.56
N LEU A 140 -21.87 3.64 -2.13
CA LEU A 140 -20.93 4.43 -2.91
C LEU A 140 -19.53 4.25 -2.31
N ASP A 141 -18.58 3.87 -3.14
CA ASP A 141 -17.16 4.03 -2.84
C ASP A 141 -16.74 5.46 -3.13
N CYS A 142 -16.38 6.20 -2.09
CA CYS A 142 -16.10 7.63 -2.19
C CYS A 142 -14.79 7.95 -2.92
N TRP A 143 -13.84 7.02 -3.00
CA TRP A 143 -12.57 7.24 -3.69
C TRP A 143 -12.70 7.07 -5.19
N THR A 144 -13.37 5.99 -5.61
CA THR A 144 -13.51 5.63 -7.02
C THR A 144 -14.79 6.21 -7.63
N CYS A 145 -15.71 6.71 -6.80
CA CYS A 145 -17.07 7.07 -7.17
C CYS A 145 -17.86 5.91 -7.80
N LEU A 146 -17.47 4.67 -7.52
CA LEU A 146 -18.17 3.49 -8.00
C LEU A 146 -19.38 3.21 -7.11
N ARG A 147 -20.54 3.03 -7.76
CA ARG A 147 -21.77 2.59 -7.10
C ARG A 147 -21.81 1.06 -7.09
N MET A 148 -21.85 0.49 -5.90
CA MET A 148 -21.90 -0.95 -5.67
C MET A 148 -23.31 -1.33 -5.21
N THR A 149 -23.89 -2.37 -5.81
CA THR A 149 -25.20 -2.94 -5.41
C THR A 149 -25.04 -4.18 -4.53
N THR A 150 -23.81 -4.49 -4.15
CA THR A 150 -23.49 -5.63 -3.30
C THR A 150 -24.11 -5.43 -1.92
N ARG A 151 -24.86 -6.44 -1.45
CA ARG A 151 -25.35 -6.51 -0.05
C ARG A 151 -24.21 -6.51 0.96
N CYS A 152 -23.02 -6.88 0.47
CA CYS A 152 -21.82 -7.03 1.25
C CYS A 152 -20.58 -6.61 0.47
N LEU A 153 -19.81 -5.67 1.02
CA LEU A 153 -18.50 -5.29 0.50
C LEU A 153 -17.49 -6.37 0.89
N LYS A 154 -16.97 -7.09 -0.10
CA LYS A 154 -15.99 -8.17 0.11
C LYS A 154 -14.75 -7.62 0.85
N GLY A 155 -14.45 -8.17 2.02
CA GLY A 155 -13.44 -7.65 2.97
C GLY A 155 -14.05 -7.37 4.36
N GLU A 156 -13.49 -6.43 5.13
CA GLU A 156 -13.85 -6.21 6.55
C GLU A 156 -15.33 -5.80 6.78
N TYR A 157 -16.00 -5.21 5.80
CA TYR A 157 -17.41 -4.79 5.91
C TYR A 157 -18.41 -5.93 5.84
N CYS A 158 -18.02 -7.05 5.27
CA CYS A 158 -18.83 -8.24 5.22
C CYS A 158 -17.97 -9.47 5.38
N GLY A 159 -17.70 -9.73 6.65
CA GLY A 159 -17.22 -11.00 7.18
C GLY A 159 -16.42 -11.80 6.17
N ASP A 160 -15.24 -11.31 5.80
CA ASP A 160 -14.21 -12.20 5.30
C ASP A 160 -12.84 -11.83 5.88
N GLU A 161 -12.30 -12.81 6.60
CA GLU A 161 -11.05 -12.92 7.36
C GLU A 161 -10.72 -11.73 8.28
N ASP A 162 -10.92 -11.93 9.59
CA ASP A 162 -10.34 -11.12 10.68
C ASP A 162 -9.00 -10.51 10.25
N SER A 163 -8.80 -9.21 10.42
CA SER A 163 -7.52 -8.53 10.13
C SER A 163 -6.34 -9.25 10.81
N ARG A 164 -6.61 -9.81 12.00
CA ARG A 164 -5.71 -10.68 12.76
C ARG A 164 -5.36 -11.98 12.05
N LYS A 165 -6.29 -12.57 11.30
CA LYS A 165 -6.10 -13.80 10.51
C LYS A 165 -5.34 -13.54 9.21
N ALA A 166 -5.57 -12.38 8.57
CA ALA A 166 -4.75 -11.92 7.45
C ALA A 166 -3.31 -11.61 7.89
N GLU A 167 -3.13 -10.89 8.99
CA GLU A 167 -1.82 -10.61 9.60
C GLU A 167 -1.12 -11.90 10.02
N ASN A 168 -1.82 -12.83 10.69
CA ASN A 168 -1.27 -14.14 11.02
C ASN A 168 -0.87 -14.95 9.79
N ARG A 169 -1.59 -14.81 8.67
CA ARG A 169 -1.24 -15.47 7.41
C ARG A 169 0.00 -14.85 6.78
N GLU A 170 0.15 -13.54 6.82
CA GLU A 170 1.36 -12.85 6.38
C GLU A 170 2.58 -13.20 7.25
N ILE A 171 2.40 -13.23 8.57
CA ILE A 171 3.43 -13.68 9.53
C ILE A 171 3.80 -15.14 9.27
N ALA A 172 2.83 -16.02 9.05
CA ALA A 172 3.08 -17.43 8.75
C ALA A 172 3.86 -17.60 7.43
N LEU A 173 3.47 -16.87 6.38
CA LEU A 173 4.20 -16.88 5.10
C LEU A 173 5.63 -16.35 5.25
N PHE A 174 5.81 -15.30 6.04
CA PHE A 174 7.14 -14.75 6.34
C PHE A 174 8.02 -15.76 7.09
N LEU A 175 7.48 -16.45 8.10
CA LEU A 175 8.19 -17.50 8.84
C LEU A 175 8.53 -18.70 7.94
N ILE A 176 7.62 -19.11 7.05
CA ILE A 176 7.88 -20.18 6.08
C ILE A 176 9.02 -19.78 5.15
N LEU A 177 9.04 -18.54 4.64
CA LEU A 177 10.11 -18.06 3.77
C LEU A 177 11.47 -18.03 4.49
N LEU A 178 11.50 -17.54 5.75
CA LEU A 178 12.72 -17.55 6.57
C LEU A 178 13.21 -18.97 6.85
N ALA A 179 12.32 -19.89 7.21
CA ALA A 179 12.67 -21.28 7.45
C ALA A 179 13.19 -21.95 6.16
N THR A 180 12.55 -21.68 5.02
CA THR A 180 12.97 -22.24 3.73
C THR A 180 14.34 -21.70 3.32
N ALA A 181 14.58 -20.40 3.49
CA ALA A 181 15.87 -19.78 3.18
C ALA A 181 17.00 -20.31 4.08
N THR A 182 16.74 -20.51 5.37
CA THR A 182 17.75 -21.07 6.30
C THR A 182 18.04 -22.52 5.98
N ILE A 183 17.03 -23.37 5.76
CA ILE A 183 17.21 -24.78 5.39
C ILE A 183 17.99 -24.90 4.07
N LEU A 184 17.60 -24.17 3.03
CA LEU A 184 18.29 -24.20 1.74
C LEU A 184 19.72 -23.67 1.85
N GLY A 185 19.94 -22.58 2.59
CA GLY A 185 21.26 -22.03 2.83
C GLY A 185 22.18 -23.00 3.58
N SER A 186 21.67 -23.64 4.64
CA SER A 186 22.41 -24.66 5.39
C SER A 186 22.71 -25.89 4.53
N ALA A 187 21.76 -26.37 3.73
CA ALA A 187 21.97 -27.49 2.82
C ALA A 187 23.05 -27.20 1.77
N LEU A 188 23.03 -26.00 1.18
CA LEU A 188 24.05 -25.55 0.21
C LEU A 188 25.44 -25.43 0.85
N LEU A 189 25.53 -24.88 2.06
CA LEU A 189 26.79 -24.80 2.80
C LEU A 189 27.36 -26.17 3.13
N LEU A 190 26.52 -27.09 3.63
CA LEU A 190 26.94 -28.46 3.90
C LEU A 190 27.38 -29.17 2.62
N PHE A 191 26.65 -29.01 1.52
CA PHE A 191 27.04 -29.56 0.23
C PHE A 191 28.40 -29.03 -0.23
N HIS A 192 28.63 -27.72 -0.12
CA HIS A 192 29.90 -27.09 -0.49
C HIS A 192 31.06 -27.59 0.38
N ILE A 193 30.87 -27.71 1.69
CA ILE A 193 31.86 -28.27 2.62
C ILE A 193 32.15 -29.73 2.28
N CYS A 194 31.13 -30.55 2.04
CA CYS A 194 31.29 -31.96 1.70
C CYS A 194 32.06 -32.14 0.38
N VAL A 195 31.75 -31.36 -0.65
CA VAL A 195 32.46 -31.39 -1.94
C VAL A 195 33.91 -30.95 -1.77
N SER A 196 34.14 -29.83 -1.08
CA SER A 196 35.48 -29.31 -0.80
C SER A 196 36.31 -30.32 -0.01
N HIS A 197 35.75 -30.89 1.06
CA HIS A 197 36.41 -31.89 1.89
C HIS A 197 36.71 -33.17 1.11
N ARG A 198 35.77 -33.65 0.28
CA ARG A 198 36.00 -34.81 -0.59
C ARG A 198 37.10 -34.55 -1.61
N GLY A 199 37.20 -33.33 -2.13
CA GLY A 199 38.30 -32.87 -2.99
C GLY A 199 39.65 -32.93 -2.27
N LYS A 200 39.73 -32.35 -1.06
CA LYS A 200 40.94 -32.37 -0.22
C LYS A 200 41.36 -33.80 0.15
N MET A 201 40.43 -34.65 0.58
CA MET A 201 40.72 -36.05 0.90
C MET A 201 41.22 -36.84 -0.31
N LYS A 202 40.67 -36.60 -1.51
CA LYS A 202 41.19 -37.21 -2.74
C LYS A 202 42.62 -36.78 -3.05
N ALA A 203 42.95 -35.50 -2.84
CA ALA A 203 44.31 -34.99 -3.04
C ALA A 203 45.32 -35.63 -2.05
N ILE A 204 44.97 -35.67 -0.75
CA ILE A 204 45.80 -36.30 0.28
C ILE A 204 46.01 -37.80 -0.01
N ARG A 205 44.98 -38.50 -0.47
CA ARG A 205 45.09 -39.92 -0.81
C ARG A 205 46.02 -40.17 -2.00
N ARG A 206 46.04 -39.26 -2.98
CA ARG A 206 46.96 -39.34 -4.13
C ARG A 206 48.40 -39.10 -3.69
N SER A 207 48.66 -38.05 -2.91
CA SER A 207 50.02 -37.75 -2.42
C SER A 207 50.57 -38.86 -1.52
N LEU A 208 49.74 -39.45 -0.65
CA LEU A 208 50.16 -40.57 0.19
C LEU A 208 50.50 -41.82 -0.64
N LYS A 209 49.71 -42.11 -1.69
CA LYS A 209 49.98 -43.24 -2.59
C LYS A 209 51.28 -43.05 -3.35
N GLU A 210 51.57 -41.83 -3.79
CA GLU A 210 52.80 -41.47 -4.49
C GLU A 210 54.02 -41.53 -3.57
N TYR A 211 53.91 -41.02 -2.34
CA TYR A 211 54.94 -41.15 -1.32
C TYR A 211 55.26 -42.62 -0.99
N LEU A 212 54.25 -43.46 -0.80
CA LEU A 212 54.44 -44.90 -0.56
C LEU A 212 55.10 -45.61 -1.75
N LYS A 213 54.74 -45.23 -2.97
CA LYS A 213 55.35 -45.78 -4.18
C LYS A 213 56.84 -45.44 -4.26
N ASN A 214 57.19 -44.17 -4.06
CA ASN A 214 58.58 -43.72 -4.09
C ASN A 214 59.41 -44.39 -2.97
N LYS A 215 58.87 -44.45 -1.74
CA LYS A 215 59.50 -45.18 -0.63
C LYS A 215 59.76 -46.66 -0.93
N LEU A 216 58.84 -47.31 -1.65
CA LEU A 216 58.99 -48.71 -2.04
C LEU A 216 60.06 -48.89 -3.12
N GLU A 217 60.10 -48.00 -4.11
CA GLU A 217 61.15 -47.96 -5.15
C GLU A 217 62.54 -47.72 -4.54
N ASP A 218 62.67 -46.78 -3.59
CA ASP A 218 63.93 -46.53 -2.85
C ASP A 218 64.39 -47.78 -2.08
N LEU A 219 63.47 -48.46 -1.38
CA LEU A 219 63.78 -49.68 -0.63
C LEU A 219 64.22 -50.83 -1.54
N LEU A 220 63.56 -51.00 -2.69
CA LEU A 220 63.96 -51.97 -3.70
C LEU A 220 65.33 -51.64 -4.30
N GLY A 221 65.60 -50.36 -4.57
CA GLY A 221 66.91 -49.88 -5.03
C GLY A 221 68.03 -50.21 -4.05
N MET A 222 67.83 -49.95 -2.75
CA MET A 222 68.82 -50.31 -1.72
C MET A 222 69.04 -51.82 -1.59
N ILE A 223 68.00 -52.64 -1.77
CA ILE A 223 68.13 -54.10 -1.76
C ILE A 223 68.94 -54.59 -2.97
N ASP A 224 68.72 -54.01 -4.14
CA ASP A 224 69.45 -54.34 -5.36
C ASP A 224 70.91 -53.88 -5.31
N GLU A 225 71.20 -52.69 -4.77
CA GLU A 225 72.57 -52.23 -4.50
C GLU A 225 73.28 -53.17 -3.51
N LYS A 226 72.64 -53.52 -2.40
CA LYS A 226 73.19 -54.46 -1.43
C LYS A 226 73.47 -55.83 -2.08
N LYS A 227 72.59 -56.33 -2.96
CA LYS A 227 72.84 -57.56 -3.73
C LYS A 227 74.04 -57.46 -4.68
N ARG A 228 74.34 -56.28 -5.23
CA ARG A 228 75.52 -56.07 -6.09
C ARG A 228 76.82 -56.06 -5.30
N ASP A 229 76.82 -55.54 -4.08
CA ASP A 229 77.98 -55.55 -3.18
C ASP A 229 78.34 -56.96 -2.66
N PHE A 230 77.39 -57.89 -2.61
CA PHE A 230 77.64 -59.29 -2.25
C PHE A 230 78.05 -60.21 -3.42
N ARG A 231 78.23 -59.69 -4.65
CA ARG A 231 78.86 -60.50 -5.71
C ARG A 231 80.35 -60.63 -5.44
N PRO A 232 80.93 -61.85 -5.41
CA PRO A 232 82.36 -62.00 -5.28
C PRO A 232 83.04 -61.39 -6.52
N ARG A 233 83.98 -60.47 -6.31
CA ARG A 233 84.96 -60.16 -7.34
C ARG A 233 85.79 -61.44 -7.55
N LYS A 234 85.79 -61.95 -8.80
CA LYS A 234 86.68 -63.04 -9.23
C LYS A 234 88.13 -62.69 -8.96
#